data_AF-A0A3E0KUU8-F1
#
_entry.id   AF-A0A3E0KUU8-F1
#
_cell.length_a   1.000
_cell.length_b   1.000
_cell.length_c   1.000
_cell.angle_alpha   90.00
_cell.angle_beta   90.00
_cell.angle_gamma   90.00
#
_symmetry.space_group_name_H-M   'P 1'
#
loop_
_entity.id
_entity.type
_entity.pdbx_description
1 polymer ?
#
loop_
_entity_poly.entity_id
_entity_poly.type
_entity_poly.pdbx_seq_one_letter_code
_entity_poly.pdbx_strand_id
1 'polypeptide(L)'
;MSGSTGERPFGDIVTSIRYWIIHSITIPMLFVAGWLFVSTGLAYDVFGTPRPDEYYTQERQELPIINDRFEAKNQIEQFNQ
;
A
#
# COMPACT_ATOMS: atom_id res chain seq x y z
N MET A 1 -15.74 24.89 -30.40
CA MET A 1 -16.12 25.16 -29.00
C MET A 1 -16.22 23.81 -28.31
N SER A 2 -15.27 23.43 -27.46
CA SER A 2 -15.31 22.13 -26.78
C SER A 2 -16.51 22.10 -25.84
N GLY A 3 -17.41 21.15 -26.08
CA GLY A 3 -18.66 21.01 -25.33
C GLY A 3 -18.42 20.71 -23.86
N SER A 4 -19.28 21.27 -23.01
CA SER A 4 -19.42 20.84 -21.62
C SER A 4 -19.91 19.39 -21.59
N THR A 5 -19.23 18.55 -20.83
CA THR A 5 -19.55 17.13 -20.63
C THR A 5 -20.64 16.91 -19.57
N GLY A 6 -21.09 17.98 -18.90
CA GLY A 6 -22.23 17.98 -17.98
C GLY A 6 -21.86 17.84 -16.50
N GLU A 7 -20.60 17.57 -16.16
CA GLU A 7 -20.13 17.51 -14.78
C GLU A 7 -20.00 18.92 -14.17
N ARG A 8 -20.09 18.97 -12.85
CA ARG A 8 -19.83 20.20 -12.11
C ARG A 8 -18.33 20.55 -12.19
N PRO A 9 -17.97 21.80 -12.53
CA PRO A 9 -16.58 22.23 -12.56
C PRO A 9 -15.86 22.00 -11.23
N PHE A 10 -14.61 21.54 -11.27
CA PHE A 10 -13.82 21.30 -10.05
C PHE A 10 -13.65 22.55 -9.19
N GLY A 11 -13.48 23.73 -9.81
CA GLY A 11 -13.41 25.01 -9.09
C GLY A 11 -14.60 25.23 -8.15
N ASP A 12 -15.81 24.90 -8.61
CA ASP A 12 -17.03 25.02 -7.81
C ASP A 12 -17.11 23.96 -6.71
N ILE A 13 -16.53 22.78 -6.93
CA ILE A 13 -16.52 21.69 -5.96
C ILE A 13 -15.56 22.04 -4.81
N VAL A 14 -14.31 22.35 -5.10
CA VAL A 14 -13.26 22.57 -4.07
C VAL A 14 -13.43 23.87 -3.30
N THR A 15 -14.20 24.84 -3.81
CA THR A 15 -14.53 26.07 -3.08
C THR A 15 -15.83 25.96 -2.27
N SER A 16 -16.57 24.84 -2.40
CA SER A 16 -17.84 24.65 -1.70
C SER A 16 -17.65 24.27 -0.23
N ILE A 17 -18.39 24.94 0.67
CA ILE A 17 -18.41 24.60 2.10
C ILE A 17 -18.84 23.14 2.32
N ARG A 18 -19.86 22.67 1.58
CA ARG A 18 -20.35 21.28 1.70
C ARG A 18 -19.26 20.25 1.36
N TYR A 19 -18.41 20.55 0.37
CA TYR A 19 -17.29 19.69 0.02
C TYR A 19 -16.35 19.54 1.21
N TRP A 20 -15.97 20.64 1.86
CA TRP A 20 -15.06 20.62 3.01
C TRP A 20 -15.68 20.08 4.29
N ILE A 21 -16.98 20.24 4.54
CA ILE A 21 -17.65 19.58 5.68
C ILE A 21 -17.45 18.06 5.60
N ILE A 22 -17.55 17.48 4.42
CA ILE A 22 -17.36 16.04 4.21
C ILE A 22 -15.88 15.68 4.20
N HIS A 23 -15.08 16.37 3.38
CA HIS A 23 -13.70 15.99 3.11
C HIS A 23 -12.72 16.34 4.22
N SER A 24 -13.06 17.27 5.11
CA SER A 24 -12.28 17.52 6.34
C SER A 24 -12.28 16.33 7.30
N ILE A 25 -13.23 15.39 7.16
CA ILE A 25 -13.27 14.15 7.94
C ILE A 25 -12.75 12.98 7.09
N THR A 26 -13.27 12.80 5.88
CA THR A 26 -12.93 11.61 5.07
C THR A 26 -11.47 11.59 4.61
N ILE A 27 -10.85 12.74 4.31
CA ILE A 27 -9.44 12.79 3.90
C ILE A 27 -8.52 12.41 5.08
N PRO A 28 -8.61 13.04 6.28
CA PRO A 28 -7.79 12.62 7.41
C PRO A 28 -8.04 11.17 7.82
N MET A 29 -9.28 10.67 7.74
CA MET A 29 -9.57 9.28 8.07
C MET A 29 -8.88 8.30 7.12
N LEU A 30 -8.90 8.55 5.81
CA LEU A 30 -8.16 7.74 4.84
C LEU A 30 -6.65 7.84 5.05
N PHE A 31 -6.14 9.03 5.41
CA PHE A 31 -4.73 9.22 5.73
C PHE A 31 -4.31 8.38 6.95
N VAL A 32 -5.08 8.42 8.04
CA VAL A 32 -4.82 7.62 9.25
C VAL A 32 -4.96 6.13 8.96
N ALA A 33 -5.92 5.71 8.14
CA ALA A 33 -6.05 4.31 7.75
C ALA A 33 -4.80 3.82 6.98
N GLY A 34 -4.29 4.61 6.03
CA GLY A 34 -3.05 4.32 5.32
C GLY A 34 -1.83 4.30 6.24
N TRP A 35 -1.77 5.23 7.19
CA TRP A 35 -0.73 5.23 8.23
C TRP A 35 -0.76 3.94 9.05
N LEU A 36 -1.93 3.57 9.58
CA LEU A 36 -2.11 2.35 10.38
C LEU A 36 -1.76 1.09 9.60
N PHE A 37 -2.08 1.04 8.32
CA PHE A 37 -1.76 -0.08 7.44
C PHE A 37 -0.24 -0.37 7.41
N VAL A 38 0.60 0.68 7.43
CA VAL A 38 2.05 0.52 7.49
C VAL A 38 2.55 0.37 8.94
N SER A 39 2.08 1.21 9.86
CA SER A 39 2.62 1.28 11.22
C SER A 39 2.32 0.04 12.06
N THR A 40 1.26 -0.70 11.76
CA THR A 40 0.92 -1.97 12.41
C THR A 40 1.71 -3.16 11.87
N GLY A 41 2.44 -2.97 10.76
CA GLY A 41 3.16 -4.03 10.07
C GLY A 41 2.33 -4.81 9.05
N LEU A 42 1.01 -4.57 8.97
CA LEU A 42 0.12 -5.31 8.06
C LEU A 42 0.55 -5.23 6.60
N ALA A 43 1.13 -4.12 6.16
CA ALA A 43 1.67 -3.99 4.81
C ALA A 43 2.74 -5.05 4.48
N TYR A 44 3.64 -5.36 5.42
CA TYR A 44 4.68 -6.38 5.23
C TYR A 44 4.06 -7.76 5.07
N ASP A 45 3.09 -8.07 5.92
CA ASP A 45 2.42 -9.37 5.94
C ASP A 45 1.54 -9.60 4.70
N VAL A 46 0.81 -8.57 4.25
CA VAL A 46 -0.07 -8.65 3.07
C VAL A 46 0.71 -8.84 1.77
N PHE A 47 1.85 -8.15 1.64
CA PHE A 47 2.63 -8.15 0.40
C PHE A 47 3.84 -9.08 0.44
N GLY A 48 4.13 -9.73 1.57
CA GLY A 48 5.32 -10.56 1.75
C GLY A 48 6.62 -9.76 1.58
N THR A 49 6.60 -8.47 1.93
CA THR A 49 7.80 -7.62 1.87
C THR A 49 8.61 -7.85 3.14
N PRO A 50 9.90 -8.20 3.06
CA PRO A 50 10.74 -8.34 4.26
C PRO A 50 10.87 -7.00 5.00
N ARG A 51 10.77 -7.05 6.32
CA ARG A 51 11.19 -5.93 7.19
C ARG A 51 12.71 -5.77 7.12
N PRO A 52 13.27 -4.63 7.58
CA PRO A 52 14.71 -4.39 7.56
C PRO A 52 15.56 -5.49 8.21
N ASP A 53 15.01 -6.22 9.17
CA ASP A 53 15.64 -7.33 9.90
C ASP A 53 15.31 -8.73 9.34
N GLU A 54 14.50 -8.83 8.28
CA GLU A 54 14.01 -10.11 7.72
C GLU A 54 14.66 -10.48 6.37
N TYR A 55 15.55 -9.63 5.83
CA TYR A 55 16.23 -9.94 4.56
C TYR A 55 17.18 -11.14 4.66
N TYR A 56 17.79 -11.34 5.82
CA TYR A 56 18.73 -12.43 6.11
C TYR A 56 18.36 -13.06 7.45
N THR A 57 18.39 -14.38 7.51
CA THR A 57 18.17 -15.11 8.77
C THR A 57 19.50 -15.23 9.50
N GLN A 58 19.47 -15.67 10.76
CA GLN A 58 20.71 -15.90 11.53
C GLN A 58 21.60 -16.97 10.88
N GLU A 59 21.00 -17.93 10.20
CA GLU A 59 21.70 -19.06 9.56
C GLU A 59 22.08 -18.76 8.11
N ARG A 60 21.24 -18.02 7.36
CA ARG A 60 21.47 -17.69 5.94
C ARG A 60 21.92 -16.24 5.75
N GLN A 61 23.18 -16.05 5.38
CA GLN A 61 23.74 -14.75 4.98
C GLN A 61 23.86 -14.57 3.44
N GLU A 62 23.17 -15.40 2.67
CA GLU A 62 23.12 -15.35 1.20
C GLU A 62 21.76 -14.84 0.71
N LEU A 63 21.73 -14.38 -0.56
CA LEU A 63 20.51 -13.88 -1.19
C LEU A 63 19.52 -15.03 -1.46
N PRO A 64 18.22 -14.89 -1.12
CA PRO A 64 17.20 -15.89 -1.38
C PRO A 64 16.75 -15.85 -2.86
N ILE A 65 17.60 -16.33 -3.77
CA ILE A 65 17.31 -16.34 -5.22
C ILE A 65 16.48 -17.59 -5.56
N ILE A 66 15.33 -17.36 -6.18
CA ILE A 66 14.46 -18.41 -6.71
C ILE A 66 15.08 -18.98 -7.98
N ASN A 67 15.27 -20.30 -8.02
CA ASN A 67 15.92 -20.99 -9.14
C ASN A 67 15.06 -22.10 -9.77
N ASP A 68 13.94 -22.46 -9.16
CA ASP A 68 13.00 -23.44 -9.70
C ASP A 68 11.66 -22.77 -9.99
N ARG A 69 11.19 -22.88 -11.24
CA ARG A 69 9.91 -22.31 -11.68
C ARG A 69 8.71 -23.00 -11.04
N PHE A 70 8.75 -24.33 -10.91
CA PHE A 70 7.61 -25.11 -10.44
C PHE A 70 7.57 -25.17 -8.91
N GLU A 71 8.74 -25.09 -8.26
CA GLU A 71 8.87 -25.09 -6.80
C GLU A 71 9.07 -23.69 -6.19
N ALA A 72 8.92 -22.62 -6.97
CA ALA A 72 9.18 -21.24 -6.55
C ALA A 72 8.48 -20.86 -5.24
N LYS A 73 7.22 -21.26 -5.07
CA LYS A 73 6.45 -20.94 -3.86
C LYS A 73 7.05 -21.63 -2.62
N ASN A 74 7.39 -22.91 -2.75
CA ASN A 74 8.00 -23.68 -1.66
C ASN A 74 9.39 -23.14 -1.32
N GLN A 75 10.16 -22.68 -2.32
CA GLN A 75 11.44 -22.00 -2.11
C GLN A 75 11.28 -20.71 -1.29
N ILE A 76 10.28 -19.88 -1.60
CA ILE A 76 9.99 -18.66 -0.82
C ILE A 76 9.66 -19.01 0.64
N GLU A 77 8.80 -20.01 0.87
CA GLU A 77 8.45 -20.45 2.23
C GLU A 77 9.68 -20.95 3.00
N GLN A 78 10.58 -21.69 2.35
CA GLN A 78 11.82 -22.15 2.95
C GLN A 78 12.82 -21.01 3.24
N PHE A 79 12.88 -19.99 2.38
CA PHE A 79 13.75 -18.84 2.61
C PHE A 79 13.26 -17.92 3.73
N ASN A 80 11.97 -17.97 4.07
CA ASN A 80 11.39 -17.15 5.13
C ASN A 80 11.30 -17.89 6.48
N GLN A 81 11.80 -19.12 6.57
CA GLN A 81 12.02 -19.86 7.83
C GLN A 81 13.32 -19.40 8.50
#